data_AF-A0A2A6RPA9-F1
#
_entry.id   AF-A0A2A6RPA9-F1
#
_cell.length_a   1.000
_cell.length_b   1.000
_cell.length_c   1.000
_cell.angle_alpha   90.00
_cell.angle_beta   90.00
_cell.angle_gamma   90.00
#
_symmetry.space_group_name_H-M   'P 1'
#
loop_
_entity.id
_entity.type
_entity.pdbx_description
1 polymer ?
#
loop_
_entity_poly.entity_id
_entity_poly.type
_entity_poly.pdbx_seq_one_letter_code
_entity_poly.pdbx_strand_id
1 'polypeptide(L)'
;MTVEEAIAEISQRVQAASPTAILRITRISEEEASIRAYAPAGDETAIKAATQDYTIQLLTGDGLDVQVLVYDVATSLPPEE
;
A
#
# COMPACT_ATOMS: atom_id res chain seq x y z
N MET A 1 7.69 -15.26 4.34
CA MET A 1 7.35 -14.29 3.28
C MET A 1 8.45 -13.25 3.22
N THR A 2 8.83 -12.73 2.05
CA THR A 2 9.79 -11.60 1.93
C THR A 2 9.07 -10.26 1.84
N VAL A 3 9.80 -9.15 2.03
CA VAL A 3 9.23 -7.80 1.84
C VAL A 3 8.73 -7.57 0.41
N GLU A 4 9.38 -8.15 -0.61
CA GLU A 4 8.94 -8.05 -2.01
C GLU A 4 7.62 -8.80 -2.24
N GLU A 5 7.46 -9.99 -1.67
CA GLU A 5 6.22 -10.75 -1.72
C GLU A 5 5.09 -9.99 -1.01
N ALA A 6 5.39 -9.41 0.16
CA ALA A 6 4.43 -8.60 0.91
C ALA A 6 4.00 -7.33 0.13
N ILE A 7 4.96 -6.64 -0.50
CA ILE A 7 4.68 -5.48 -1.36
C ILE A 7 3.78 -5.88 -2.53
N ALA A 8 4.04 -7.01 -3.19
CA ALA A 8 3.26 -7.48 -4.33
C ALA A 8 1.81 -7.80 -3.91
N GLU A 9 1.63 -8.53 -2.81
CA GLU A 9 0.32 -8.90 -2.29
C GLU A 9 -0.48 -7.66 -1.84
N ILE A 10 0.13 -6.72 -1.13
CA ILE A 10 -0.53 -5.47 -0.75
C ILE A 10 -0.89 -4.65 -2.00
N SER A 11 0.00 -4.54 -2.97
CA SER A 11 -0.27 -3.82 -4.22
C SER A 11 -1.48 -4.41 -4.96
N GLN A 12 -1.59 -5.74 -5.00
CA GLN A 12 -2.74 -6.42 -5.58
C GLN A 12 -4.04 -6.10 -4.81
N ARG A 13 -4.01 -6.10 -3.47
CA ARG A 13 -5.18 -5.74 -2.64
C ARG A 13 -5.60 -4.30 -2.84
N VAL A 14 -4.66 -3.37 -2.93
CA VAL A 14 -4.96 -1.96 -3.23
C VAL A 14 -5.60 -1.84 -4.62
N GLN A 15 -5.04 -2.50 -5.65
CA GLN A 15 -5.59 -2.45 -7.01
C GLN A 15 -6.95 -3.14 -7.13
N ALA A 16 -7.21 -4.19 -6.35
CA ALA A 16 -8.53 -4.83 -6.30
C ALA A 16 -9.60 -3.90 -5.70
N ALA A 17 -9.23 -3.10 -4.69
CA ALA A 17 -10.10 -2.10 -4.08
C ALA A 17 -10.26 -0.82 -4.92
N SER A 18 -9.20 -0.43 -5.64
CA SER A 18 -9.14 0.77 -6.49
C SER A 18 -8.32 0.48 -7.75
N PRO A 19 -8.95 0.02 -8.85
CA PRO A 19 -8.24 -0.36 -10.08
C PRO A 19 -7.43 0.77 -10.72
N THR A 20 -7.78 2.02 -10.44
CA THR A 20 -7.10 3.22 -10.95
C THR A 20 -6.08 3.80 -9.96
N ALA A 21 -5.81 3.13 -8.83
CA ALA A 21 -4.83 3.63 -7.87
C ALA A 21 -3.42 3.62 -8.47
N ILE A 22 -2.71 4.73 -8.32
CA ILE A 22 -1.29 4.83 -8.67
C ILE A 22 -0.48 4.51 -7.41
N LEU A 23 0.41 3.52 -7.50
CA LEU A 23 1.24 3.10 -6.37
C LEU A 23 2.66 3.62 -6.53
N ARG A 24 3.17 4.31 -5.51
CA ARG A 24 4.60 4.60 -5.38
C ARG A 24 5.16 3.82 -4.19
N ILE A 25 6.09 2.92 -4.47
CA ILE A 25 6.68 2.02 -3.48
C ILE A 25 8.06 2.54 -3.11
N THR A 26 8.37 2.56 -1.82
CA THR A 26 9.71 2.86 -1.30
C THR A 26 10.13 1.72 -0.38
N ARG A 27 11.11 0.93 -0.84
CA ARG A 27 11.75 -0.08 -0.01
C ARG A 27 12.79 0.58 0.88
N ILE A 28 12.75 0.25 2.17
CA ILE A 28 13.64 0.85 3.19
C ILE A 28 14.71 -0.17 3.58
N SER A 29 14.32 -1.42 3.79
CA SER A 29 15.23 -2.52 4.16
C SER A 29 14.75 -3.87 3.61
N GLU A 30 15.29 -4.97 4.14
CA GLU A 30 14.79 -6.33 3.88
C GLU A 30 13.47 -6.63 4.61
N GLU A 31 13.11 -5.82 5.60
CA GLU A 31 11.96 -6.02 6.48
C GLU A 31 10.96 -4.85 6.42
N GLU A 32 11.36 -3.70 5.87
CA GLU A 32 10.57 -2.47 5.90
C GLU A 32 10.32 -1.88 4.50
N ALA A 33 9.07 -1.46 4.27
CA ALA A 33 8.68 -0.75 3.07
C ALA A 33 7.47 0.18 3.30
N SER A 34 7.31 1.18 2.43
CA SER A 34 6.11 2.01 2.38
C SER A 34 5.51 2.02 0.98
N ILE A 35 4.18 2.01 0.92
CA ILE A 35 3.38 2.06 -0.30
C ILE A 35 2.48 3.28 -0.21
N ARG A 36 2.74 4.27 -1.06
CA ARG A 36 1.87 5.43 -1.24
C ARG A 36 0.87 5.11 -2.35
N ALA A 37 -0.39 4.92 -1.98
CA ALA A 37 -1.49 4.68 -2.89
C ALA A 37 -2.24 5.99 -3.15
N TYR A 38 -2.14 6.50 -4.36
CA TYR A 38 -2.90 7.66 -4.82
C TYR A 38 -4.17 7.16 -5.50
N ALA A 39 -5.32 7.34 -4.86
CA ALA A 39 -6.59 6.79 -5.29
C ALA A 39 -7.69 7.87 -5.30
N PRO A 40 -8.82 7.64 -6.00
CA PRO A 40 -10.00 8.49 -5.85
C PRO A 40 -10.44 8.55 -4.37
N ALA A 41 -10.88 9.72 -3.91
CA ALA A 41 -11.31 9.91 -2.51
C ALA A 41 -12.42 8.92 -2.06
N GLY A 42 -13.25 8.44 -3.00
CA GLY A 42 -14.28 7.43 -2.73
C GLY A 42 -13.74 6.04 -2.36
N ASP A 43 -12.49 5.73 -2.74
CA ASP A 43 -11.91 4.41 -2.60
C ASP A 43 -11.03 4.27 -1.35
N GLU A 44 -10.74 5.38 -0.65
CA GLU A 44 -9.83 5.40 0.51
C GLU A 44 -10.23 4.39 1.60
N THR A 45 -11.52 4.35 1.94
CA THR A 45 -12.04 3.44 2.96
C THR A 45 -11.94 1.98 2.52
N ALA A 46 -12.18 1.69 1.23
CA ALA A 46 -12.07 0.34 0.69
C ALA A 46 -10.62 -0.16 0.71
N ILE A 47 -9.65 0.70 0.34
CA ILE A 47 -8.22 0.36 0.39
C ILE A 47 -7.76 0.09 1.82
N LYS A 48 -8.16 0.94 2.78
CA LYS A 48 -7.82 0.74 4.20
C LYS A 48 -8.39 -0.59 4.72
N ALA A 49 -9.66 -0.87 4.45
CA ALA A 49 -10.28 -2.14 4.85
C ALA A 49 -9.61 -3.37 4.21
N ALA A 50 -9.14 -3.26 2.97
CA ALA A 50 -8.48 -4.37 2.27
C ALA A 50 -7.05 -4.65 2.76
N THR A 51 -6.37 -3.66 3.34
CA THR A 51 -4.93 -3.75 3.66
C THR A 51 -4.62 -3.76 5.15
N GLN A 52 -5.43 -3.12 6.00
CA GLN A 52 -5.11 -2.88 7.42
C GLN A 52 -4.81 -4.19 8.18
N ASP A 53 -5.73 -5.15 8.19
CA ASP A 53 -5.53 -6.41 8.92
C ASP A 53 -4.31 -7.19 8.40
N TYR A 54 -4.09 -7.15 7.08
CA TYR A 54 -2.95 -7.84 6.48
C TYR A 54 -1.61 -7.19 6.86
N THR A 55 -1.53 -5.86 6.89
CA THR A 55 -0.32 -5.16 7.35
C THR A 55 -0.01 -5.46 8.83
N ILE A 56 -1.03 -5.62 9.67
CA ILE A 56 -0.85 -6.04 11.08
C ILE A 56 -0.37 -7.49 11.16
N GLN A 57 -0.91 -8.38 10.33
CA GLN A 57 -0.47 -9.79 10.26
C GLN A 57 0.99 -9.90 9.83
N LEU A 58 1.41 -9.14 8.82
CA LEU A 58 2.80 -9.09 8.37
C LEU A 58 3.74 -8.65 9.50
N LEU A 59 3.39 -7.57 10.20
CA LEU A 59 4.21 -7.03 11.28
C LEU A 59 4.31 -8.03 12.45
N THR A 60 3.20 -8.63 12.85
CA THR A 60 3.15 -9.49 14.05
C THR A 60 3.55 -10.94 13.80
N GLY A 61 3.38 -11.44 12.57
CA GLY A 61 3.65 -12.82 12.20
C GLY A 61 5.02 -13.01 11.54
N ASP A 62 5.38 -12.12 10.62
CA ASP A 62 6.60 -12.23 9.80
C ASP A 62 7.67 -11.19 10.16
N GLY A 63 7.37 -10.23 11.03
CA GLY A 63 8.29 -9.13 11.37
C GLY A 63 8.45 -8.09 10.27
N LEU A 64 7.55 -8.09 9.27
CA LEU A 64 7.62 -7.19 8.11
C LEU A 64 6.78 -5.92 8.36
N ASP A 65 7.42 -4.76 8.42
CA ASP A 65 6.73 -3.46 8.51
C ASP A 65 6.48 -2.90 7.11
N VAL A 66 5.34 -3.25 6.52
CA VAL A 66 4.90 -2.68 5.24
C VAL A 66 3.73 -1.74 5.48
N GLN A 67 3.97 -0.45 5.31
CA GLN A 67 2.98 0.60 5.57
C GLN A 67 2.23 1.00 4.30
N VAL A 68 0.91 1.19 4.41
CA VAL A 68 0.07 1.70 3.32
C VAL A 68 -0.44 3.08 3.66
N LEU A 69 -0.05 4.07 2.86
CA LEU A 69 -0.45 5.46 2.97
C LEU A 69 -1.37 5.78 1.79
N VAL A 70 -2.63 6.12 2.08
CA VAL A 70 -3.62 6.43 1.04
C VAL A 70 -3.77 7.94 0.93
N TYR A 71 -3.68 8.46 -0.29
CA TYR A 71 -3.84 9.86 -0.62
C TYR A 71 -4.86 10.03 -1.74
N ASP A 72 -5.55 11.17 -1.74
CA ASP A 72 -6.41 11.54 -2.86
C ASP A 72 -5.55 11.90 -4.09
N VAL A 73 -5.78 11.16 -5.18
CA VAL A 73 -5.08 11.34 -6.45
C VAL A 73 -5.28 12.74 -7.04
N ALA A 74 -6.44 13.37 -6.81
CA ALA A 74 -6.76 14.67 -7.39
C ALA A 74 -5.95 15.83 -6.76
N THR A 75 -5.49 15.66 -5.52
CA THR A 75 -4.89 16.74 -4.73
C THR A 75 -3.44 16.46 -4.31
N SER A 76 -3.02 15.19 -4.32
CA SER A 76 -1.78 14.76 -3.69
C SER A 76 -0.82 14.03 -4.62
N LEU A 77 -1.23 13.67 -5.84
CA LEU A 77 -0.34 12.99 -6.79
C LEU A 77 0.80 13.94 -7.20
N PRO A 78 2.08 13.61 -6.89
CA PRO A 78 3.20 14.43 -7.34
C PRO A 78 3.32 14.35 -8.87
N PRO A 79 3.90 15.36 -9.53
CA PRO A 79 4.29 15.24 -10.93
C PRO A 79 5.22 14.02 -11.15
N GLU A 80 5.23 13.51 -12.38
CA GLU A 80 6.19 12.47 -12.77
C GLU A 80 7.62 13.03 -12.69
N GLU A 81 8.53 12.23 -12.12
CA GLU A 81 9.98 12.56 -11.99
C GLU A 81 10.75 12.18 -13.26
#